data_AF-A0A3D4IR00-F1
#
_entry.id   AF-A0A3D4IR00-F1
#
_cell.length_a   1.000
_cell.length_b   1.000
_cell.length_c   1.000
_cell.angle_alpha   90.00
_cell.angle_beta   90.00
_cell.angle_gamma   90.00
#
_symmetry.space_group_name_H-M   'P 1'
#
loop_
_entity.id
_entity.type
_entity.pdbx_description
1 polymer ?
#
loop_
_entity_poly.entity_id
_entity_poly.type
_entity_poly.pdbx_seq_one_letter_code
_entity_poly.pdbx_strand_id
1 'polypeptide(L)' 'RRYVAMEESGSPAQWNAMFQNIETSFAPWKFPASDRFNWANELKSKS' A
#
# COMPACT_ATOMS: atom_id res chain seq x y z
N ARG A 1 -17.56 3.22 -12.14
CA ARG A 1 -16.60 2.98 -11.03
C ARG A 1 -17.16 2.04 -9.96
N ARG A 2 -18.27 2.35 -9.27
CA ARG A 2 -18.92 1.37 -8.36
C ARG A 2 -19.47 0.13 -9.09
N TYR A 3 -20.02 0.31 -10.29
CA TYR A 3 -20.53 -0.80 -11.13
C TYR A 3 -19.45 -1.79 -11.58
N VAL A 4 -18.32 -1.31 -12.11
CA VAL A 4 -17.17 -2.15 -12.53
C VAL A 4 -16.62 -2.99 -11.37
N ALA A 5 -16.60 -2.45 -10.14
CA ALA A 5 -16.11 -3.18 -8.97
C ALA A 5 -17.07 -4.30 -8.50
N MET A 6 -18.39 -4.16 -8.73
CA MET A 6 -19.40 -5.15 -8.30
C MET A 6 -19.75 -6.17 -9.40
N GLU A 7 -19.72 -5.79 -10.69
CA GLU A 7 -20.14 -6.68 -11.79
C GLU A 7 -19.03 -7.58 -12.33
N GLU A 8 -17.76 -7.16 -12.30
CA GLU A 8 -16.64 -7.96 -12.83
C GLU A 8 -15.91 -8.79 -11.77
N SER A 9 -16.25 -8.67 -10.48
CA SER A 9 -15.51 -9.26 -9.33
C SER A 9 -14.00 -8.96 -9.28
N GLY A 10 -13.47 -8.24 -10.26
CA GLY A 10 -12.06 -7.98 -10.49
C GLY A 10 -11.67 -6.61 -9.99
N SER A 11 -11.77 -6.38 -8.68
CA SER A 11 -11.00 -5.27 -8.10
C SER A 11 -9.53 -5.48 -8.48
N PRO A 12 -8.82 -4.47 -9.04
CA PRO A 12 -7.45 -4.66 -9.47
C PRO A 12 -6.57 -5.16 -8.32
N ALA A 13 -5.54 -5.94 -8.60
CA ALA A 13 -4.71 -6.58 -7.57
C ALA A 13 -4.17 -5.59 -6.51
N GLN A 14 -3.91 -4.34 -6.91
CA GLN A 14 -3.49 -3.26 -6.03
C GLN A 14 -4.58 -2.84 -5.02
N TRP A 15 -5.86 -2.90 -5.43
CA TRP A 15 -7.00 -2.63 -4.55
C TRP A 15 -7.22 -3.78 -3.57
N ASN A 16 -7.05 -5.03 -4.01
CA ASN A 16 -7.09 -6.18 -3.11
C ASN A 16 -6.00 -6.10 -2.03
N ALA A 17 -4.79 -5.69 -2.42
CA ALA A 17 -3.71 -5.45 -1.47
C ALA A 17 -4.05 -4.30 -0.49
N MET A 18 -4.69 -3.23 -0.95
CA MET A 18 -5.15 -2.15 -0.08
C MET A 18 -6.19 -2.63 0.94
N PHE A 19 -7.19 -3.41 0.50
CA PHE A 19 -8.22 -3.95 1.40
C PHE A 19 -7.61 -4.86 2.48
N GLN A 20 -6.68 -5.73 2.09
CA GLN A 20 -5.95 -6.58 3.03
C GLN A 20 -5.11 -5.78 4.04
N ASN A 21 -4.47 -4.69 3.60
CA ASN A 21 -3.70 -3.82 4.52
C ASN A 21 -4.62 -3.11 5.53
N ILE A 22 -5.83 -2.71 5.11
CA ILE A 22 -6.82 -2.08 6.00
C ILE A 22 -7.29 -3.08 7.05
N GLU A 23 -7.55 -4.33 6.67
CA GLU A 23 -8.00 -5.39 7.59
C GLU A 23 -6.92 -5.79 8.62
N THR A 24 -5.65 -5.81 8.21
CA THR A 24 -4.55 -6.33 9.05
C THR A 24 -3.77 -5.26 9.80
N SER A 25 -3.65 -4.06 9.23
CA SER A 25 -2.76 -2.99 9.71
C SER A 25 -3.48 -1.64 9.89
N PHE A 26 -4.79 -1.58 9.64
CA PHE A 26 -5.61 -0.36 9.72
C PHE A 26 -5.12 0.79 8.83
N ALA A 27 -4.33 0.49 7.80
CA ALA A 27 -3.77 1.48 6.89
C ALA A 27 -3.85 0.98 5.44
N PRO A 28 -4.18 1.85 4.46
CA PRO A 28 -4.26 1.44 3.06
C PRO A 28 -2.87 1.22 2.42
N TRP A 29 -1.81 1.79 3.01
CA TRP A 29 -0.44 1.73 2.51
C TRP A 29 0.29 0.48 3.01
N LYS A 30 1.05 -0.17 2.11
CA LYS A 30 1.86 -1.36 2.41
C LYS A 30 3.00 -1.09 3.40
N PHE A 31 3.57 0.13 3.37
CA PHE A 31 4.75 0.47 4.15
C PHE A 31 4.38 1.37 5.35
N PRO A 32 4.95 1.10 6.53
CA PRO A 32 4.72 1.93 7.70
C PRO A 32 5.32 3.33 7.50
N ALA A 33 4.77 4.31 8.22
CA ALA A 33 5.21 5.70 8.10
C ALA A 33 6.68 5.91 8.53
N SER A 34 7.18 5.05 9.42
CA SER A 34 8.58 5.02 9.86
C SER A 34 9.57 4.82 8.72
N ASP A 35 9.20 4.02 7.72
CA ASP A 35 10.12 3.58 6.66
C ASP A 35 10.27 4.62 5.55
N ARG A 36 9.45 5.68 5.55
CA ARG A 36 9.43 6.73 4.52
C ARG A 36 10.76 7.49 4.40
N PHE A 37 11.61 7.45 5.43
CA PHE A 37 12.90 8.15 5.47
C PHE A 37 14.12 7.25 5.23
N ASN A 38 13.93 5.95 4.96
CA ASN A 38 15.06 5.01 4.80
C ASN A 38 16.01 5.43 3.67
N TRP A 39 15.49 5.99 2.57
CA TRP A 39 16.30 6.50 1.45
C TRP A 39 17.31 7.58 1.88
N ALA A 40 16.94 8.45 2.82
CA ALA A 40 17.82 9.51 3.32
C ALA A 40 18.93 8.95 4.23
N ASN A 41 18.63 7.86 4.96
CA ASN A 41 19.62 7.15 5.77
C ASN A 41 20.63 6.40 4.90
N GLU A 42 20.18 5.78 3.80
CA GLU A 42 21.05 5.13 2.82
C GLU A 42 22.02 6.09 2.13
N LEU A 43 21.62 7.35 1.92
CA LEU A 43 22.52 8.37 1.37
C LEU A 43 23.62 8.77 2.35
N LYS A 44 23.30 8.85 3.65
CA LYS A 44 24.28 9.19 4.70
C LYS A 44 25.31 8.09 4.92
N SER A 45 24.94 6.81 4.75
CA SER A 45 25.87 5.69 4.95
C SER A 45 26.83 5.47 3.76
N LYS A 46 26.50 6.01 2.59
CA LYS A 46 27.33 5.93 1.38
C LYS A 46 28.35 7.07 1.24
N SER A 47 28.35 8.03 2.16
CA SER A 47 29.31 9.14 2.23
C SER A 47 30.40 8.86 3.26
#